data_AF-A0A418GAG4-F1
#
_entry.id   AF-A0A418GAG4-F1
#
_cell.length_a   1.000
_cell.length_b   1.000
_cell.length_c   1.000
_cell.angle_alpha   90.00
_cell.angle_beta   90.00
_cell.angle_gamma   90.00
#
_symmetry.space_group_name_H-M   'P 1'
#
loop_
_entity.id
_entity.type
_entity.pdbx_description
1 polymer ?
#
loop_
_entity_poly.entity_id
_entity_poly.type
_entity_poly.pdbx_seq_one_letter_code
_entity_poly.pdbx_strand_id
1 'polypeptide(L)'
;MQKAQRIIKTYRRNRMIVCTICALVTLASTLSVRFISQRNLNQQRVVQFANHAVEELDKVLLPLQAGSEVLLPLIGLPCSVAHLPLRKQAAKLQTVRSIGLVQDGTLYCSSIFGYRNVPVVDILAELPAPQPLLRLTTDRALIKGSPVLIQWTPAAGSSNAGVMEMINIDLLTAMLLEPQLPQISSASLTVDSRHLLYGNGLVDSLPQPENNENYQVSSQRFPFTINVNGPGATALAWHYLPTQLPLAVLLSLLVGYIAWLATAYRMSFSREINLGLAQHEFELFCQPLLNARSQQC
;
A
#
# COMPACT_ATOMS: atom_id res chain seq x y z
N MET A 1 -17.63 -64.84 15.26
CA MET A 1 -17.46 -64.05 14.02
C MET A 1 -17.92 -62.57 14.12
N GLN A 2 -19.09 -62.24 14.68
CA GLN A 2 -19.63 -60.86 14.68
C GLN A 2 -18.80 -59.80 15.46
N LYS A 3 -18.07 -60.19 16.51
CA LYS A 3 -17.28 -59.25 17.33
C LYS A 3 -16.04 -58.69 16.60
N ALA A 4 -15.32 -59.52 15.84
CA ALA A 4 -14.12 -59.10 15.10
C ALA A 4 -14.43 -58.11 13.97
N GLN A 5 -15.51 -58.35 13.21
CA GLN A 5 -15.96 -57.43 12.15
C GLN A 5 -16.38 -56.05 12.70
N ARG A 6 -16.99 -56.00 13.90
CA ARG A 6 -17.34 -54.73 14.57
C ARG A 6 -16.10 -53.93 14.98
N ILE A 7 -15.06 -54.59 15.48
CA ILE A 7 -13.79 -53.97 15.87
C ILE A 7 -13.09 -53.37 14.64
N ILE A 8 -13.02 -54.12 13.53
CA ILE A 8 -12.43 -53.66 12.26
C ILE A 8 -13.19 -52.45 11.70
N LYS A 9 -14.54 -52.49 11.71
CA LYS A 9 -15.38 -51.39 11.23
C LYS A 9 -15.21 -50.12 12.09
N THR A 10 -15.15 -50.29 13.41
CA THR A 10 -14.94 -49.17 14.35
C THR A 10 -13.56 -48.56 14.20
N TYR A 11 -12.54 -49.40 14.01
CA TYR A 11 -11.17 -48.95 13.76
C TYR A 11 -11.04 -48.17 12.45
N ARG A 12 -11.56 -48.69 11.33
CA ARG A 12 -11.56 -47.97 10.05
C ARG A 12 -12.29 -46.64 10.16
N ARG A 13 -13.41 -46.59 10.88
CA ARG A 13 -14.17 -45.35 11.15
C ARG A 13 -13.34 -44.34 11.94
N ASN A 14 -12.70 -44.76 13.04
CA ASN A 14 -11.89 -43.86 13.85
C ASN A 14 -10.69 -43.31 13.06
N ARG A 15 -10.06 -44.13 12.20
CA ARG A 15 -8.97 -43.67 11.33
C ARG A 15 -9.45 -42.67 10.28
N MET A 16 -10.59 -42.94 9.64
CA MET A 16 -11.19 -41.99 8.70
C MET A 16 -11.50 -40.65 9.39
N ILE A 17 -12.05 -40.69 10.61
CA ILE A 17 -12.34 -39.47 11.39
C ILE A 17 -11.05 -38.67 11.63
N VAL A 18 -9.98 -39.31 12.10
CA VAL A 18 -8.69 -38.62 12.35
C VAL A 18 -8.12 -38.01 11.07
N CYS A 19 -8.13 -38.75 9.95
CA CYS A 19 -7.59 -38.25 8.67
C CYS A 19 -8.42 -37.09 8.12
N THR A 20 -9.75 -37.17 8.21
CA THR A 20 -10.66 -36.09 7.78
C THR A 20 -10.47 -34.84 8.65
N ILE A 21 -10.32 -34.99 9.97
CA ILE A 21 -10.03 -33.87 10.87
C ILE A 21 -8.70 -33.21 10.50
N CYS A 22 -7.63 -34.00 10.32
CA CYS A 22 -6.33 -33.47 9.91
C CYS A 22 -6.41 -32.70 8.58
N ALA A 23 -7.09 -33.26 7.57
CA ALA A 23 -7.26 -32.61 6.28
C ALA A 23 -8.07 -31.30 6.39
N LEU A 24 -9.18 -31.29 7.12
CA LEU A 24 -10.00 -30.08 7.33
C LEU A 24 -9.24 -28.99 8.09
N VAL A 25 -8.48 -29.36 9.11
CA VAL A 25 -7.64 -28.40 9.86
C VAL A 25 -6.57 -27.81 8.96
N THR A 26 -5.90 -28.62 8.14
CA THR A 26 -4.91 -28.15 7.16
C THR A 26 -5.53 -27.23 6.11
N LEU A 27 -6.73 -27.56 5.62
CA LEU A 27 -7.45 -26.72 4.67
C LEU A 27 -7.76 -25.34 5.28
N ALA A 28 -8.38 -25.33 6.47
CA ALA A 28 -8.76 -24.11 7.16
C ALA A 28 -7.55 -23.25 7.53
N SER A 29 -6.47 -23.85 8.03
CA SER A 29 -5.25 -23.13 8.38
C SER A 29 -4.57 -22.53 7.14
N THR A 30 -4.49 -23.29 6.04
CA THR A 30 -3.89 -22.80 4.79
C THR A 30 -4.65 -21.60 4.24
N LEU A 31 -5.99 -21.68 4.17
CA LEU A 31 -6.82 -20.57 3.70
C LEU A 31 -6.72 -19.35 4.62
N SER A 32 -6.72 -19.55 5.94
CA SER A 32 -6.58 -18.46 6.91
C SER A 32 -5.23 -17.74 6.77
N VAL A 33 -4.14 -18.49 6.68
CA VAL A 33 -2.79 -17.93 6.49
C VAL A 33 -2.69 -17.18 5.15
N ARG A 34 -3.23 -17.76 4.07
CA ARG A 34 -3.24 -17.10 2.76
C ARG A 34 -4.06 -15.82 2.75
N PHE A 35 -5.22 -15.81 3.40
CA PHE A 35 -6.04 -14.62 3.55
C PHE A 35 -5.30 -13.51 4.30
N ILE A 36 -4.75 -13.82 5.47
CA ILE A 36 -4.00 -12.85 6.29
C ILE A 36 -2.79 -12.31 5.52
N SER A 37 -2.03 -13.20 4.87
CA SER A 37 -0.86 -12.83 4.08
C SER A 37 -1.23 -11.90 2.93
N GLN A 38 -2.27 -12.22 2.16
CA GLN A 38 -2.70 -11.36 1.05
C GLN A 38 -3.23 -10.01 1.52
N ARG A 39 -4.03 -9.99 2.58
CA ARG A 39 -4.51 -8.75 3.17
C ARG A 39 -3.35 -7.85 3.59
N ASN A 40 -2.36 -8.40 4.30
CA ASN A 40 -1.20 -7.64 4.75
C ASN A 40 -0.36 -7.10 3.58
N LEU A 41 -0.12 -7.91 2.55
CA LEU A 41 0.60 -7.47 1.35
C LEU A 41 -0.13 -6.36 0.61
N ASN A 42 -1.44 -6.48 0.42
CA ASN A 42 -2.26 -5.45 -0.22
C ASN A 42 -2.22 -4.14 0.56
N GLN A 43 -2.36 -4.21 1.89
CA GLN A 43 -2.28 -3.02 2.76
C GLN A 43 -0.89 -2.36 2.68
N GLN A 44 0.18 -3.15 2.73
CA GLN A 44 1.55 -2.64 2.61
C GLN A 44 1.79 -1.94 1.27
N ARG A 45 1.30 -2.48 0.15
CA ARG A 45 1.46 -1.86 -1.18
C ARG A 45 0.78 -0.50 -1.27
N VAL A 46 -0.45 -0.38 -0.78
CA VAL A 46 -1.20 0.90 -0.78
C VAL A 46 -0.46 1.95 0.05
N VAL A 47 0.02 1.57 1.23
CA VAL A 47 0.81 2.46 2.11
C VAL A 47 2.14 2.86 1.46
N GLN A 48 2.86 1.91 0.88
CA GLN A 48 4.13 2.15 0.22
C GLN A 48 3.98 3.08 -0.99
N PHE A 49 2.94 2.88 -1.80
CA PHE A 49 2.62 3.75 -2.93
C PHE A 49 2.42 5.20 -2.47
N ALA A 50 1.55 5.42 -1.48
CA ALA A 50 1.27 6.76 -0.98
C ALA A 50 2.50 7.43 -0.36
N ASN A 51 3.25 6.70 0.46
CA ASN A 51 4.49 7.20 1.08
C ASN A 51 5.55 7.53 0.03
N HIS A 52 5.72 6.68 -0.99
CA HIS A 52 6.68 6.93 -2.06
C HIS A 52 6.32 8.19 -2.84
N ALA A 53 5.05 8.39 -3.19
CA ALA A 53 4.59 9.62 -3.84
C ALA A 53 4.85 10.88 -3.00
N VAL A 54 4.63 10.81 -1.68
CA VAL A 54 4.96 11.90 -0.75
C VAL A 54 6.46 12.18 -0.74
N GLU A 55 7.29 11.14 -0.61
CA GLU A 55 8.74 11.27 -0.54
C GLU A 55 9.33 11.87 -1.82
N GLU A 56 8.87 11.43 -2.99
CA GLU A 56 9.34 11.95 -4.28
C GLU A 56 8.89 13.41 -4.50
N LEU A 57 7.67 13.76 -4.12
CA LEU A 57 7.23 15.15 -4.22
C LEU A 57 7.97 16.06 -3.23
N ASP A 58 8.26 15.59 -2.01
CA ASP A 58 9.12 16.29 -1.05
C ASP A 58 10.52 16.53 -1.63
N LYS A 59 11.13 15.52 -2.29
CA LYS A 59 12.44 15.66 -2.95
C LYS A 59 12.44 16.71 -4.05
N VAL A 60 11.31 16.90 -4.73
CA VAL A 60 11.15 17.96 -5.74
C VAL A 60 11.03 19.34 -5.08
N LEU A 61 10.25 19.47 -4.01
CA LEU A 61 9.95 20.75 -3.35
C LEU A 61 11.07 21.27 -2.43
N LEU A 62 11.93 20.40 -1.92
CA LEU A 62 13.03 20.81 -1.03
C LEU A 62 14.07 21.73 -1.71
N PRO A 63 14.61 21.42 -2.90
CA PRO A 63 15.54 22.30 -3.61
C PRO A 63 14.91 23.63 -4.02
N LEU A 64 13.61 23.64 -4.30
CA LEU A 64 12.81 24.83 -4.60
C LEU A 64 12.82 25.80 -3.42
N GLN A 65 12.49 25.33 -2.22
CA GLN A 65 12.52 26.15 -1.01
C GLN A 65 13.91 26.77 -0.76
N ALA A 66 14.97 25.97 -0.85
CA ALA A 66 16.34 26.47 -0.72
C ALA A 66 16.72 27.45 -1.85
N GLY A 67 16.20 27.24 -3.05
CA GLY A 67 16.39 28.12 -4.20
C GLY A 67 15.73 29.48 -4.02
N SER A 68 14.52 29.51 -3.47
CA SER A 68 13.80 30.73 -3.13
C SER A 68 14.61 31.63 -2.18
N GLU A 69 15.24 31.06 -1.14
CA GLU A 69 16.05 31.82 -0.18
C GLU A 69 17.22 32.57 -0.84
N VAL A 70 17.85 31.97 -1.87
CA VAL A 70 18.94 32.58 -2.64
C VAL A 70 18.45 33.75 -3.50
N LEU A 71 17.17 33.75 -3.88
CA LEU A 71 16.57 34.76 -4.76
C LEU A 71 15.94 35.93 -4.00
N LEU A 72 15.60 35.76 -2.71
CA LEU A 72 15.04 36.83 -1.88
C LEU A 72 15.86 38.13 -1.92
N PRO A 73 17.21 38.13 -1.88
CA PRO A 73 18.00 39.36 -1.95
C PRO A 73 17.92 40.10 -3.30
N LEU A 74 17.36 39.49 -4.35
CA LEU A 74 17.19 40.14 -5.66
C LEU A 74 15.94 41.01 -5.74
N ILE A 75 15.04 40.92 -4.76
CA ILE A 75 13.83 41.74 -4.70
C ILE A 75 14.23 43.22 -4.60
N GLY A 76 13.59 44.08 -5.40
CA GLY A 76 13.90 45.51 -5.49
C GLY A 76 14.97 45.87 -6.53
N LEU A 77 15.73 44.89 -7.05
CA LEU A 77 16.64 45.14 -8.17
C LEU A 77 15.88 45.30 -9.49
N PRO A 78 16.36 46.12 -10.43
CA PRO A 78 15.73 46.21 -11.74
C PRO A 78 15.78 44.85 -12.45
N CYS A 79 14.72 44.52 -13.20
CA CYS A 79 14.62 43.21 -13.85
C CYS A 79 15.78 42.95 -14.83
N SER A 80 16.37 43.99 -15.43
CA SER A 80 17.58 43.87 -16.26
C SER A 80 18.76 43.21 -15.54
N VAL A 81 18.87 43.40 -14.22
CA VAL A 81 19.92 42.80 -13.36
C VAL A 81 19.48 41.45 -12.81
N ALA A 82 18.23 41.34 -12.34
CA ALA A 82 17.73 40.12 -11.69
C ALA A 82 17.41 38.98 -12.68
N HIS A 83 17.12 39.28 -13.95
CA HIS A 83 16.64 38.30 -14.92
C HIS A 83 17.64 37.16 -15.19
N LEU A 84 18.94 37.46 -15.32
CA LEU A 84 19.95 36.42 -15.55
C LEU A 84 20.11 35.47 -14.34
N PRO A 85 20.26 35.95 -13.09
CA PRO A 85 20.19 35.10 -11.89
C PRO A 85 18.95 34.22 -11.84
N LEU A 86 17.76 34.78 -12.12
CA LEU A 86 16.50 34.02 -12.13
C LEU A 86 16.53 32.89 -13.17
N ARG A 87 17.03 33.16 -14.38
CA ARG A 87 17.17 32.14 -15.43
C ARG A 87 18.16 31.05 -15.06
N LYS A 88 19.30 31.42 -14.46
CA LYS A 88 20.29 30.43 -13.97
C LYS A 88 19.68 29.54 -12.89
N GLN A 89 18.92 30.11 -11.97
CA GLN A 89 18.28 29.36 -10.90
C GLN A 89 17.18 28.43 -11.44
N ALA A 90 16.32 28.92 -12.33
CA ALA A 90 15.30 28.09 -12.98
C ALA A 90 15.94 26.92 -13.76
N ALA A 91 17.02 27.16 -14.50
CA ALA A 91 17.75 26.12 -15.23
C ALA A 91 18.40 25.08 -14.29
N LYS A 92 18.86 25.50 -13.11
CA LYS A 92 19.43 24.59 -12.10
C LYS A 92 18.38 23.65 -11.50
N LEU A 93 17.17 24.15 -11.26
CA LEU A 93 16.12 23.40 -10.56
C LEU A 93 15.39 22.38 -11.46
N GLN A 94 15.48 22.49 -12.79
CA GLN A 94 14.93 21.59 -13.84
C GLN A 94 13.42 21.32 -13.83
N THR A 95 12.78 21.21 -12.67
CA THR A 95 11.34 20.99 -12.45
C THR A 95 10.56 22.30 -12.48
N VAL A 96 11.23 23.43 -12.22
CA VAL A 96 10.60 24.75 -12.16
C VAL A 96 10.41 25.31 -13.55
N ARG A 97 9.18 25.69 -13.83
CA ARG A 97 8.78 26.24 -15.12
C ARG A 97 9.08 27.73 -15.22
N SER A 98 8.81 28.48 -14.15
CA SER A 98 9.09 29.91 -14.08
C SER A 98 9.33 30.32 -12.64
N ILE A 99 10.21 31.30 -12.46
CA ILE A 99 10.43 31.98 -11.19
C ILE A 99 10.08 33.45 -11.39
N GLY A 100 9.40 34.04 -10.42
CA GLY A 100 8.93 35.41 -10.43
C GLY A 100 9.37 36.17 -9.19
N LEU A 101 9.83 37.41 -9.37
CA LEU A 101 10.02 38.36 -8.27
C LEU A 101 8.82 39.28 -8.18
N VAL A 102 8.29 39.38 -6.97
CA VAL A 102 7.10 40.15 -6.65
C VAL A 102 7.51 41.27 -5.71
N GLN A 103 7.08 42.48 -6.02
CA GLN A 103 7.27 43.66 -5.19
C GLN A 103 5.97 44.47 -5.21
N ASP A 104 5.53 44.92 -4.04
CA ASP A 104 4.29 45.70 -3.86
C ASP A 104 3.07 45.02 -4.53
N GLY A 105 2.97 43.70 -4.41
CA GLY A 105 1.88 42.90 -5.00
C GLY A 105 1.93 42.75 -6.52
N THR A 106 3.03 43.17 -7.16
CA THR A 106 3.20 43.10 -8.61
C THR A 106 4.35 42.15 -8.97
N LEU A 107 4.07 41.16 -9.81
CA LEU A 107 5.08 40.36 -10.48
C LEU A 107 5.78 41.25 -11.52
N TYR A 108 6.96 41.75 -11.17
CA TYR A 108 7.68 42.73 -11.99
C TYR A 108 8.81 42.11 -12.83
N CYS A 109 9.30 40.93 -12.44
CA CYS A 109 10.34 40.21 -13.17
C CYS A 109 10.06 38.70 -13.17
N SER A 110 10.16 38.07 -14.33
CA SER A 110 9.96 36.64 -14.55
C SER A 110 11.19 36.04 -15.23
N SER A 111 11.59 34.83 -14.84
CA SER A 111 12.69 34.10 -15.46
C SER A 111 12.44 33.76 -16.93
N ILE A 112 11.18 33.60 -17.34
CA ILE A 112 10.83 33.22 -18.72
C ILE A 112 10.42 34.43 -19.58
N PHE A 113 9.74 35.41 -18.98
CA PHE A 113 9.18 36.54 -19.71
C PHE A 113 9.95 37.85 -19.52
N GLY A 114 10.96 37.90 -18.66
CA GLY A 114 11.67 39.13 -18.32
C GLY A 114 10.77 40.11 -17.57
N TYR A 115 10.79 41.39 -17.96
CA TYR A 115 10.01 42.45 -17.31
C TYR A 115 8.52 42.18 -17.43
N ARG A 116 7.80 42.35 -16.32
CA ARG A 116 6.35 42.18 -16.22
C ARG A 116 5.75 43.33 -15.41
N ASN A 117 4.45 43.49 -15.54
CA ASN A 117 3.66 44.39 -14.71
C ASN A 117 2.30 43.74 -14.50
N VAL A 118 2.29 42.65 -13.72
CA VAL A 118 1.10 41.83 -13.50
C VAL A 118 0.81 41.76 -12.01
N PRO A 119 -0.37 42.19 -11.54
CA PRO A 119 -0.80 41.97 -10.17
C PRO A 119 -0.81 40.48 -9.83
N VAL A 120 -0.18 40.07 -8.73
CA VAL A 120 -0.10 38.63 -8.39
C VAL A 120 -1.46 38.03 -8.02
N VAL A 121 -2.40 38.87 -7.58
CA VAL A 121 -3.79 38.51 -7.30
C VAL A 121 -4.51 37.96 -8.54
N ASP A 122 -4.13 38.41 -9.74
CA ASP A 122 -4.70 37.92 -11.02
C ASP A 122 -4.20 36.50 -11.36
N ILE A 123 -3.04 36.12 -10.81
CA ILE A 123 -2.43 34.79 -10.94
C ILE A 123 -3.02 33.86 -9.88
N LEU A 124 -3.01 34.29 -8.62
CA LEU A 124 -3.52 33.55 -7.48
C LEU A 124 -4.05 34.54 -6.44
N ALA A 125 -5.35 34.49 -6.17
CA ALA A 125 -6.06 35.48 -5.35
C ALA A 125 -5.53 35.60 -3.91
N GLU A 126 -4.92 34.53 -3.38
CA GLU A 126 -4.34 34.49 -2.04
C GLU A 126 -2.96 35.17 -1.95
N LEU A 127 -2.38 35.60 -3.08
CA LEU A 127 -1.09 36.29 -3.11
C LEU A 127 -1.27 37.81 -3.25
N PRO A 128 -0.39 38.61 -2.61
CA PRO A 128 0.74 38.19 -1.79
C PRO A 128 0.31 37.75 -0.37
N ALA A 129 1.03 36.78 0.21
CA ALA A 129 0.74 36.22 1.53
C ALA A 129 1.90 36.45 2.52
N PRO A 130 1.63 36.64 3.82
CA PRO A 130 2.67 36.88 4.82
C PRO A 130 3.47 35.62 5.21
N GLN A 131 2.98 34.43 4.86
CA GLN A 131 3.61 33.15 5.15
C GLN A 131 3.88 32.39 3.84
N PRO A 132 4.83 31.45 3.82
CA PRO A 132 5.02 30.56 2.70
C PRO A 132 3.72 29.82 2.36
N LEU A 133 3.43 29.73 1.06
CA LEU A 133 2.18 29.15 0.57
C LEU A 133 2.49 28.14 -0.53
N LEU A 134 1.79 27.01 -0.51
CA LEU A 134 1.75 26.07 -1.62
C LEU A 134 0.32 25.99 -2.13
N ARG A 135 0.11 26.21 -3.44
CA ARG A 135 -1.22 26.17 -4.05
C ARG A 135 -1.21 25.50 -5.41
N LEU A 136 -2.29 24.76 -5.66
CA LEU A 136 -2.54 24.08 -6.91
C LEU A 136 -3.53 24.90 -7.74
N THR A 137 -3.14 25.24 -8.97
CA THR A 137 -3.94 26.07 -9.88
C THR A 137 -3.72 25.64 -11.33
N THR A 138 -4.27 26.39 -12.28
CA THR A 138 -4.05 26.22 -13.71
C THR A 138 -3.24 27.37 -14.26
N ASP A 139 -2.26 27.08 -15.12
CA ASP A 139 -1.51 28.10 -15.84
C ASP A 139 -2.44 28.85 -16.81
N ARG A 140 -2.39 30.18 -16.78
CA ARG A 140 -3.14 31.08 -17.67
C ARG A 140 -2.26 31.75 -18.72
N ALA A 141 -0.95 31.65 -18.59
CA ALA A 141 0.02 32.41 -19.38
C ALA A 141 0.72 31.56 -20.44
N LEU A 142 1.36 30.45 -20.07
CA LEU A 142 2.28 29.75 -20.98
C LEU A 142 1.63 28.51 -21.65
N ILE A 143 1.09 27.57 -20.87
CA ILE A 143 0.25 26.46 -21.38
C ILE A 143 -1.10 26.59 -20.69
N LYS A 144 -2.03 27.26 -21.37
CA LYS A 144 -3.35 27.57 -20.81
C LYS A 144 -4.06 26.29 -20.40
N GLY A 145 -4.51 26.23 -19.14
CA GLY A 145 -5.27 25.12 -18.59
C GLY A 145 -4.43 23.97 -18.02
N SER A 146 -3.10 23.94 -18.20
CA SER A 146 -2.26 22.91 -17.56
C SER A 146 -2.22 23.10 -16.05
N PRO A 147 -2.27 22.04 -15.24
CA PRO A 147 -2.17 22.16 -13.79
C PRO A 147 -0.75 22.55 -13.40
N VAL A 148 -0.65 23.52 -12.49
CA VAL A 148 0.61 24.01 -11.95
C VAL A 148 0.55 24.11 -10.45
N LEU A 149 1.69 23.84 -9.83
CA LEU A 149 1.90 24.01 -8.41
C LEU A 149 2.69 25.30 -8.22
N ILE A 150 2.15 26.23 -7.44
CA ILE A 150 2.78 27.50 -7.10
C ILE A 150 3.30 27.41 -5.67
N GLN A 151 4.58 27.69 -5.50
CA GLN A 151 5.23 27.90 -4.22
C GLN A 151 5.55 29.38 -4.06
N TRP A 152 5.06 29.96 -2.98
CA TRP A 152 5.30 31.35 -2.60
C TRP A 152 6.21 31.40 -1.38
N THR A 153 7.25 32.22 -1.46
CA THR A 153 8.16 32.50 -0.35
C THR A 153 8.20 34.01 -0.11
N PRO A 154 7.63 34.52 0.99
CA PRO A 154 7.61 35.95 1.26
C PRO A 154 8.99 36.48 1.64
N ALA A 155 9.23 37.76 1.36
CA ALA A 155 10.41 38.47 1.84
C ALA A 155 10.30 38.76 3.34
N ALA A 156 11.43 38.64 4.06
CA ALA A 156 11.47 38.97 5.48
C ALA A 156 11.06 40.43 5.71
N GLY A 157 10.04 40.65 6.55
CA GLY A 157 9.56 41.98 6.90
C GLY A 157 8.65 42.65 5.86
N SER A 158 8.24 41.95 4.80
CA SER A 158 7.25 42.46 3.83
C SER A 158 6.16 41.43 3.57
N SER A 159 4.89 41.84 3.67
CA SER A 159 3.74 41.00 3.29
C SER A 159 3.46 41.04 1.79
N ASN A 160 4.06 41.98 1.05
CA ASN A 160 3.68 42.29 -0.34
C ASN A 160 4.80 42.00 -1.35
N ALA A 161 5.94 41.48 -0.89
CA ALA A 161 7.07 41.13 -1.72
C ALA A 161 7.52 39.69 -1.43
N GLY A 162 8.05 39.02 -2.45
CA GLY A 162 8.47 37.63 -2.33
C GLY A 162 8.86 37.01 -3.65
N VAL A 163 9.23 35.73 -3.57
CA VAL A 163 9.56 34.88 -4.72
C VAL A 163 8.39 33.94 -4.98
N MET A 164 7.94 33.90 -6.23
CA MET A 164 6.92 32.99 -6.72
C MET A 164 7.58 31.97 -7.66
N GLU A 165 7.50 30.69 -7.33
CA GLU A 165 7.98 29.60 -8.17
C GLU A 165 6.79 28.80 -8.70
N MET A 166 6.76 28.57 -10.00
CA MET A 166 5.70 27.82 -10.67
C MET A 166 6.27 26.54 -11.26
N ILE A 167 5.65 25.41 -10.93
CA ILE A 167 6.08 24.05 -11.32
C ILE A 167 4.99 23.46 -12.22
N ASN A 168 5.39 22.85 -13.33
CA ASN A 168 4.46 22.01 -14.09
C ASN A 168 4.32 20.68 -13.35
N ILE A 169 3.22 20.51 -12.63
CA ILE A 169 3.00 19.36 -11.77
C ILE A 169 2.35 18.20 -12.52
N ASP A 170 1.78 18.45 -13.71
CA ASP A 170 1.00 17.49 -14.49
C ASP A 170 1.77 16.19 -14.74
N LEU A 171 2.91 16.30 -15.41
CA LEU A 171 3.75 15.17 -15.77
C LEU A 171 4.31 14.43 -14.54
N LEU A 172 4.72 15.17 -13.52
CA LEU A 172 5.24 14.58 -12.28
C LEU A 172 4.15 13.75 -11.59
N THR A 173 2.93 14.28 -11.46
CA THR A 173 1.82 13.53 -10.88
C THR A 173 1.31 12.40 -11.76
N ALA A 174 1.39 12.53 -13.09
CA ALA A 174 1.06 11.45 -14.00
C ALA A 174 2.00 10.23 -13.79
N MET A 175 3.28 10.46 -13.53
CA MET A 175 4.21 9.37 -13.22
C MET A 175 4.08 8.84 -11.78
N LEU A 176 3.93 9.73 -10.79
CA LEU A 176 3.89 9.33 -9.37
C LEU A 176 2.56 8.71 -8.95
N LEU A 177 1.45 9.10 -9.58
CA LEU A 177 0.09 8.74 -9.16
C LEU A 177 -0.57 7.76 -10.14
N GLU A 178 0.19 7.06 -10.97
CA GLU A 178 -0.33 6.02 -11.85
C GLU A 178 -0.97 4.88 -11.02
N PRO A 179 -2.28 4.62 -11.16
CA PRO A 179 -2.97 3.62 -10.35
C PRO A 179 -2.48 2.18 -10.59
N GLN A 180 -2.13 1.48 -9.51
CA GLN A 180 -1.76 0.06 -9.54
C GLN A 180 -2.97 -0.85 -9.37
N LEU A 181 -3.64 -1.17 -10.48
CA LEU A 181 -4.82 -2.04 -10.47
C LEU A 181 -4.47 -3.49 -10.09
N PRO A 182 -5.38 -4.22 -9.41
CA PRO A 182 -6.65 -3.75 -8.85
C PRO A 182 -6.53 -3.18 -7.42
N GLN A 183 -5.32 -3.03 -6.87
CA GLN A 183 -5.14 -2.54 -5.50
C GLN A 183 -5.54 -1.07 -5.34
N ILE A 184 -5.22 -0.26 -6.34
CA ILE A 184 -5.45 1.19 -6.38
C ILE A 184 -6.25 1.50 -7.63
N SER A 185 -7.47 2.01 -7.46
CA SER A 185 -8.34 2.42 -8.55
C SER A 185 -8.11 3.86 -8.97
N SER A 186 -7.75 4.74 -8.03
CA SER A 186 -7.40 6.12 -8.33
C SER A 186 -6.47 6.71 -7.27
N ALA A 187 -5.66 7.69 -7.69
CA ALA A 187 -4.80 8.46 -6.81
C ALA A 187 -4.86 9.96 -7.16
N SER A 188 -4.68 10.81 -6.15
CA SER A 188 -4.74 12.26 -6.30
C SER A 188 -3.78 12.99 -5.36
N LEU A 189 -3.29 14.14 -5.80
CA LEU A 189 -2.55 15.09 -4.99
C LEU A 189 -3.50 16.20 -4.53
N THR A 190 -3.61 16.41 -3.23
CA THR A 190 -4.39 17.51 -2.63
C THR A 190 -3.46 18.55 -2.05
N VAL A 191 -3.71 19.80 -2.40
CA VAL A 191 -3.05 20.96 -1.81
C VAL A 191 -4.16 21.93 -1.43
N ASP A 192 -4.32 22.15 -0.12
CA ASP A 192 -5.43 22.94 0.40
C ASP A 192 -6.79 22.36 -0.04
N SER A 193 -7.63 23.15 -0.69
CA SER A 193 -8.98 22.81 -1.17
C SER A 193 -9.02 22.26 -2.60
N ARG A 194 -7.87 22.09 -3.25
CA ARG A 194 -7.79 21.72 -4.67
C ARG A 194 -7.12 20.36 -4.83
N HIS A 195 -7.60 19.57 -5.79
CA HIS A 195 -7.16 18.20 -5.97
C HIS A 195 -6.73 17.96 -7.42
N LEU A 196 -5.53 17.44 -7.65
CA LEU A 196 -5.07 16.95 -8.94
C LEU A 196 -5.29 15.44 -9.00
N LEU A 197 -6.35 15.02 -9.71
CA LEU A 197 -6.72 13.63 -9.88
C LEU A 197 -6.04 13.05 -11.14
N TYR A 198 -5.41 11.89 -11.00
CA TYR A 198 -4.81 11.19 -12.14
C TYR A 198 -5.86 10.95 -13.24
N GLY A 199 -5.56 11.33 -14.48
CA GLY A 199 -6.45 11.17 -15.64
C GLY A 199 -7.54 12.24 -15.80
N ASN A 200 -7.95 12.91 -14.72
CA ASN A 200 -9.06 13.88 -14.73
C ASN A 200 -8.60 15.33 -14.56
N GLY A 201 -7.34 15.55 -14.18
CA GLY A 201 -6.77 16.88 -13.97
C GLY A 201 -7.24 17.52 -12.66
N LEU A 202 -7.29 18.85 -12.65
CA LEU A 202 -7.61 19.64 -11.46
C LEU A 202 -9.12 19.63 -11.19
N VAL A 203 -9.52 19.22 -9.98
CA VAL A 203 -10.92 19.16 -9.52
C VAL A 203 -11.08 19.87 -8.18
N ASP A 204 -12.29 20.42 -7.95
CA ASP A 204 -12.65 21.13 -6.72
C ASP A 204 -13.08 20.20 -5.58
N SER A 205 -13.50 18.98 -5.91
CA SER A 205 -13.89 17.98 -4.93
C SER A 205 -13.50 16.59 -5.41
N LEU A 206 -13.00 15.76 -4.51
CA LEU A 206 -12.75 14.35 -4.82
C LEU A 206 -14.08 13.60 -5.01
N PRO A 207 -14.17 12.69 -6.01
CA PRO A 207 -15.34 11.84 -6.16
C PRO A 207 -15.53 10.96 -4.91
N GLN A 208 -16.78 10.77 -4.49
CA GLN A 208 -17.07 9.91 -3.35
C GLN A 208 -16.72 8.45 -3.70
N PRO A 209 -16.05 7.72 -2.78
CA PRO A 209 -15.81 6.29 -2.94
C PRO A 209 -17.14 5.54 -2.86
N GLU A 210 -17.61 4.95 -3.95
CA GLU A 210 -18.60 3.86 -3.83
C GLU A 210 -17.85 2.56 -3.53
N ASN A 211 -18.03 2.02 -2.31
CA ASN A 211 -17.42 0.77 -1.83
C ASN A 211 -15.88 0.71 -1.76
N ASN A 212 -15.19 1.85 -1.86
CA ASN A 212 -13.74 1.92 -1.79
C ASN A 212 -13.24 2.51 -0.47
N GLU A 213 -12.13 1.98 0.03
CA GLU A 213 -11.39 2.55 1.16
C GLU A 213 -10.49 3.70 0.68
N ASN A 214 -10.48 4.78 1.44
CA ASN A 214 -9.59 5.92 1.23
C ASN A 214 -8.38 5.82 2.14
N TYR A 215 -7.20 5.93 1.55
CA TYR A 215 -5.94 6.05 2.26
C TYR A 215 -5.33 7.42 1.99
N GLN A 216 -4.96 8.14 3.04
CA GLN A 216 -4.42 9.49 2.93
C GLN A 216 -3.08 9.56 3.65
N VAL A 217 -2.08 10.13 2.98
CA VAL A 217 -0.76 10.40 3.57
C VAL A 217 -0.40 11.84 3.29
N SER A 218 -0.18 12.60 4.37
CA SER A 218 0.22 14.00 4.31
C SER A 218 1.73 14.14 4.43
N SER A 219 2.31 15.09 3.72
CA SER A 219 3.71 15.48 3.94
C SER A 219 3.86 16.17 5.29
N GLN A 220 5.00 15.94 5.93
CA GLN A 220 5.38 16.60 7.19
C GLN A 220 6.08 17.95 6.95
N ARG A 221 6.52 18.21 5.71
CA ARG A 221 7.33 19.39 5.35
C ARG A 221 6.54 20.42 4.56
N PHE A 222 5.62 19.96 3.71
CA PHE A 222 4.82 20.81 2.85
C PHE A 222 3.32 20.53 3.04
N PRO A 223 2.44 21.53 2.85
CA PRO A 223 1.01 21.39 3.11
C PRO A 223 0.29 20.69 1.94
N PHE A 224 0.66 19.44 1.65
CA PHE A 224 -0.01 18.60 0.66
C PHE A 224 -0.31 17.20 1.21
N THR A 225 -1.29 16.54 0.60
CA THR A 225 -1.73 15.19 0.94
C THR A 225 -1.92 14.36 -0.32
N ILE A 226 -1.40 13.13 -0.33
CA ILE A 226 -1.70 12.14 -1.36
C ILE A 226 -2.89 11.31 -0.90
N ASN A 227 -3.94 11.26 -1.71
CA ASN A 227 -5.09 10.38 -1.47
C ASN A 227 -5.07 9.24 -2.47
N VAL A 228 -5.26 8.04 -1.95
CA VAL A 228 -5.35 6.80 -2.69
C VAL A 228 -6.69 6.18 -2.40
N ASN A 229 -7.34 5.70 -3.44
CA ASN A 229 -8.63 5.05 -3.36
C ASN A 229 -8.53 3.66 -3.99
N GLY A 230 -9.15 2.67 -3.36
CA GLY A 230 -9.21 1.30 -3.86
C GLY A 230 -10.22 0.44 -3.09
N PRO A 231 -10.52 -0.77 -3.56
CA PRO A 231 -11.54 -1.66 -2.96
C PRO A 231 -11.21 -2.13 -1.53
N GLY A 232 -10.03 -1.79 -1.00
CA GLY A 232 -9.61 -2.15 0.35
C GLY A 232 -8.89 -3.49 0.44
N ALA A 233 -7.97 -3.61 1.39
CA ALA A 233 -7.09 -4.78 1.50
C ALA A 233 -7.88 -6.07 1.79
N THR A 234 -8.95 -5.96 2.57
CA THR A 234 -9.80 -7.07 3.00
C THR A 234 -10.69 -7.58 1.86
N ALA A 235 -11.34 -6.67 1.11
CA ALA A 235 -12.21 -7.06 0.00
C ALA A 235 -11.42 -7.75 -1.12
N LEU A 236 -10.22 -7.24 -1.44
CA LEU A 236 -9.31 -7.88 -2.39
C LEU A 236 -8.85 -9.26 -1.90
N ALA A 237 -8.49 -9.39 -0.62
CA ALA A 237 -8.09 -10.68 -0.07
C ALA A 237 -9.21 -11.72 -0.16
N TRP A 238 -10.47 -11.32 0.06
CA TRP A 238 -11.64 -12.18 -0.16
C TRP A 238 -11.82 -12.55 -1.63
N HIS A 239 -11.73 -11.57 -2.53
CA HIS A 239 -11.88 -11.79 -3.97
C HIS A 239 -10.86 -12.80 -4.53
N TYR A 240 -9.61 -12.74 -4.03
CA TYR A 240 -8.55 -13.65 -4.46
C TYR A 240 -8.47 -14.97 -3.68
N LEU A 241 -9.21 -15.13 -2.59
CA LEU A 241 -9.16 -16.36 -1.77
C LEU A 241 -9.53 -17.64 -2.56
N PRO A 242 -10.53 -17.65 -3.46
CA PRO A 242 -10.87 -18.83 -4.26
C PRO A 242 -9.71 -19.35 -5.12
N THR A 243 -8.83 -18.46 -5.58
CA THR A 243 -7.64 -18.84 -6.37
C THR A 243 -6.65 -19.68 -5.55
N GLN A 244 -6.71 -19.63 -4.22
CA GLN A 244 -5.86 -20.38 -3.31
C GLN A 244 -6.44 -21.76 -2.93
N LEU A 245 -7.70 -22.04 -3.30
CA LEU A 245 -8.36 -23.31 -2.99
C LEU A 245 -7.62 -24.54 -3.57
N PRO A 246 -7.15 -24.56 -4.83
CA PRO A 246 -6.47 -25.74 -5.37
C PRO A 246 -5.23 -26.13 -4.56
N LEU A 247 -4.44 -25.13 -4.14
CA LEU A 247 -3.27 -25.34 -3.30
C LEU A 247 -3.68 -25.87 -1.91
N ALA A 248 -4.68 -25.25 -1.27
CA ALA A 248 -5.17 -25.67 0.03
C ALA A 248 -5.72 -27.11 -0.01
N VAL A 249 -6.45 -27.47 -1.06
CA VAL A 249 -6.97 -28.82 -1.28
C VAL A 249 -5.82 -29.81 -1.45
N LEU A 250 -4.83 -29.51 -2.31
CA LEU A 250 -3.67 -30.38 -2.52
C LEU A 250 -2.90 -30.64 -1.22
N LEU A 251 -2.64 -29.60 -0.43
CA LEU A 251 -1.99 -29.73 0.88
C LEU A 251 -2.85 -30.51 1.88
N SER A 252 -4.17 -30.29 1.89
CA SER A 252 -5.08 -31.03 2.76
C SER A 252 -5.11 -32.52 2.45
N LEU A 253 -5.12 -32.88 1.15
CA LEU A 253 -5.08 -34.27 0.70
C LEU A 253 -3.75 -34.93 1.04
N LEU A 254 -2.64 -34.21 0.87
CA LEU A 254 -1.30 -34.68 1.24
C LEU A 254 -1.20 -34.98 2.75
N VAL A 255 -1.64 -34.05 3.60
CA VAL A 255 -1.61 -34.25 5.06
C VAL A 255 -2.57 -35.36 5.50
N GLY A 256 -3.76 -35.43 4.91
CA GLY A 256 -4.71 -36.53 5.14
C GLY A 256 -4.11 -37.90 4.77
N TYR A 257 -3.40 -37.97 3.65
CA TYR A 257 -2.72 -39.18 3.20
C TYR A 257 -1.55 -39.58 4.14
N ILE A 258 -0.76 -38.61 4.59
CA ILE A 258 0.31 -38.86 5.57
C ILE A 258 -0.26 -39.36 6.90
N ALA A 259 -1.34 -38.74 7.39
CA ALA A 259 -2.04 -39.17 8.61
C ALA A 259 -2.57 -40.60 8.48
N TRP A 260 -3.09 -40.96 7.30
CA TRP A 260 -3.55 -42.31 7.00
C TRP A 260 -2.41 -43.35 7.05
N LEU A 261 -1.26 -43.04 6.46
CA LEU A 261 -0.08 -43.91 6.51
C LEU A 261 0.48 -44.05 7.93
N ALA A 262 0.61 -42.95 8.67
CA ALA A 262 1.13 -42.95 10.03
C ALA A 262 0.25 -43.75 11.01
N THR A 263 -1.08 -43.63 10.87
CA THR A 263 -2.04 -44.40 11.66
C THR A 263 -2.16 -45.86 11.23
N ALA A 264 -1.72 -46.20 10.01
CA ALA A 264 -1.60 -47.59 9.56
C ALA A 264 -0.35 -48.28 10.14
N TYR A 265 0.78 -47.57 10.27
CA TYR A 265 2.06 -48.13 10.71
C TYR A 265 2.11 -48.48 12.21
N ARG A 266 1.36 -47.77 13.07
CA ARG A 266 1.35 -48.02 14.54
C ARG A 266 0.57 -49.27 15.00
N MET A 267 0.20 -50.21 14.13
CA MET A 267 -0.77 -51.29 14.45
C MET A 267 -0.41 -52.68 13.89
N SER A 268 0.72 -53.26 14.32
CA SER A 268 0.98 -54.70 14.08
C SER A 268 0.53 -55.57 15.27
N PHE A 269 0.94 -55.31 16.51
CA PHE A 269 0.88 -56.37 17.53
C PHE A 269 -0.53 -56.79 17.98
N SER A 270 -1.37 -55.86 18.47
CA SER A 270 -2.71 -56.23 18.95
C SER A 270 -3.66 -56.66 17.81
N ARG A 271 -3.46 -56.14 16.60
CA ARG A 271 -4.25 -56.51 15.43
C ARG A 271 -3.88 -57.91 14.94
N GLU A 272 -2.59 -58.22 14.82
CA GLU A 272 -2.11 -59.56 14.42
C GLU A 272 -2.49 -60.60 15.47
N ILE A 273 -2.37 -60.30 16.77
CA ILE A 273 -2.83 -61.19 17.85
C ILE A 273 -4.33 -61.46 17.75
N ASN A 274 -5.16 -60.42 17.60
CA ASN A 274 -6.61 -60.60 17.46
C ASN A 274 -6.99 -61.31 16.16
N LEU A 275 -6.22 -61.12 15.08
CA LEU A 275 -6.44 -61.80 13.80
C LEU A 275 -6.10 -63.28 13.94
N GLY A 276 -4.93 -63.62 14.47
CA GLY A 276 -4.52 -65.00 14.71
C GLY A 276 -5.44 -65.70 15.73
N LEU A 277 -5.91 -65.00 16.77
CA LEU A 277 -6.91 -65.55 17.72
C LEU A 277 -8.23 -65.85 17.01
N ALA A 278 -8.65 -64.98 16.07
CA ALA A 278 -9.85 -65.20 15.27
C ALA A 278 -9.69 -66.31 14.21
N GLN A 279 -8.46 -66.55 13.75
CA GLN A 279 -8.10 -67.60 12.81
C GLN A 279 -7.73 -68.93 13.49
N HIS A 280 -7.79 -69.01 14.83
CA HIS A 280 -7.34 -70.15 15.64
C HIS A 280 -5.84 -70.48 15.47
N GLU A 281 -5.03 -69.48 15.14
CA GLU A 281 -3.57 -69.58 15.02
C GLU A 281 -2.86 -69.50 16.40
N PHE A 282 -3.60 -69.14 17.46
CA PHE A 282 -3.11 -69.16 18.84
C PHE A 282 -3.91 -70.16 19.67
N GLU A 283 -3.19 -71.06 20.34
CA GLU A 283 -3.73 -72.00 21.30
C GLU A 283 -3.33 -71.56 22.71
N LEU A 284 -4.30 -71.46 23.62
CA LEU A 284 -4.10 -70.84 24.93
C LEU A 284 -3.73 -71.92 25.95
N PHE A 285 -2.44 -72.07 26.25
CA PHE A 285 -1.97 -72.97 27.30
C PHE A 285 -1.99 -72.25 28.65
N CYS A 286 -3.00 -72.53 29.48
CA CYS A 286 -3.00 -72.14 30.88
C CYS A 286 -2.02 -73.05 31.63
N GLN A 287 -0.82 -72.55 31.90
CA GLN A 287 0.13 -73.27 32.73
C GLN A 287 -0.21 -73.02 34.21
N PRO A 288 -0.56 -74.06 35.00
CA PRO A 288 -0.84 -73.88 36.42
C PRO A 288 0.44 -73.47 37.13
N LEU A 289 0.40 -72.32 37.81
CA LEU A 289 1.51 -71.84 38.62
C LEU A 289 1.44 -72.56 39.97
N LEU A 290 2.13 -73.69 40.06
CA LEU A 290 2.30 -74.40 41.32
C LEU A 290 3.36 -73.72 42.17
N ASN A 291 3.03 -73.44 43.43
CA ASN A 291 4.00 -72.95 44.40
C ASN A 291 5.03 -74.06 44.68
N ALA A 292 6.30 -73.83 44.30
CA ALA A 292 7.35 -74.85 44.34
C ALA A 292 7.65 -75.40 45.75
N ARG A 293 7.27 -74.70 46.83
CA ARG A 293 7.45 -75.21 48.21
C ARG A 293 6.24 -75.98 48.73
N SER A 294 5.02 -75.58 48.37
CA SER A 294 3.80 -76.20 48.91
C SER A 294 3.12 -77.19 47.95
N GLN A 295 3.54 -77.26 46.69
CA GLN A 295 2.95 -78.08 45.63
C GLN A 295 1.42 -77.94 45.50
N GLN A 296 0.90 -76.76 45.80
CA GLN A 296 -0.50 -76.40 45.58
C GLN A 296 -0.57 -75.36 44.46
N CYS A 297 -1.62 -75.48 43.63
CA CYS A 297 -1.98 -74.49 42.61
C CYS A 297 -2.53 -73.22 43.25
#